data_AF-A0ABD0XPX6-F1
#
_entry.id   AF-A0ABD0XPX6-F1
#
_cell.length_a   1.000
_cell.length_b   1.000
_cell.length_c   1.000
_cell.angle_alpha   90.00
_cell.angle_beta   90.00
_cell.angle_gamma   90.00
#
_symmetry.space_group_name_H-M   'P 1'
#
loop_
_entity.id
_entity.type
_entity.pdbx_description
1 polymer ?
#
loop_
_entity_poly.entity_id
_entity_poly.type
_entity_poly.pdbx_seq_one_letter_code
_entity_poly.pdbx_strand_id
1 'polypeptide(L)'
;MMAASKPVEPQSGSGLPRWQLALLVGAPIVLGVGAVYLWNRSKTKDTSGKRNGQRTTPEGSASPVQGQDGAAKRATREQEDMSPLDRAQGAKNKGNKYFKAGKYEQAIQCYTEAINLCPPDNKTDLSTFYQNRAAAFEQQVGDKYTTIF
;
A
#
# COMPACT_ATOMS: atom_id res chain seq x y z
N MET A 1 -76.59 -7.87 -9.83
CA MET A 1 -75.79 -8.99 -9.28
C MET A 1 -75.52 -9.93 -10.45
N MET A 2 -74.34 -10.28 -10.95
CA MET A 2 -72.93 -9.95 -10.69
C MET A 2 -72.25 -10.01 -12.08
N ALA A 3 -71.51 -8.97 -12.49
CA ALA A 3 -70.72 -9.01 -13.71
C ALA A 3 -69.38 -9.69 -13.41
N ALA A 4 -69.08 -10.78 -14.12
CA ALA A 4 -67.86 -11.56 -13.96
C ALA A 4 -66.64 -10.74 -14.40
N SER A 5 -65.77 -10.43 -13.44
CA SER A 5 -64.46 -9.81 -13.66
C SER A 5 -63.55 -10.79 -14.39
N LYS A 6 -63.17 -10.47 -15.64
CA LYS A 6 -62.14 -11.22 -16.37
C LYS A 6 -60.78 -11.02 -15.67
N PRO A 7 -59.96 -12.07 -15.49
CA PRO A 7 -58.61 -11.89 -14.97
C PRO A 7 -57.76 -11.17 -16.02
N VAL A 8 -57.03 -10.14 -15.58
CA VAL A 8 -56.06 -9.42 -16.39
C VAL A 8 -54.83 -10.32 -16.60
N GLU A 9 -54.64 -10.82 -17.82
CA GLU A 9 -53.38 -11.42 -18.23
C GLU A 9 -52.32 -10.32 -18.37
N PRO A 10 -51.14 -10.44 -17.73
CA PRO A 10 -50.03 -9.55 -18.05
C PRO A 10 -49.53 -9.90 -19.46
N GLN A 11 -49.82 -8.99 -20.39
CA GLN A 11 -49.33 -8.96 -21.76
C GLN A 11 -47.80 -9.23 -21.79
N SER A 12 -47.42 -10.42 -22.29
CA SER A 12 -46.05 -10.74 -22.66
C SER A 12 -45.66 -9.89 -23.88
N GLY A 13 -45.16 -8.69 -23.60
CA GLY A 13 -44.44 -7.88 -24.59
C GLY A 13 -43.12 -8.56 -24.94
N SER A 14 -42.90 -8.75 -26.23
CA SER A 14 -41.66 -9.16 -26.89
C SER A 14 -40.47 -8.28 -26.48
N GLY A 15 -39.83 -8.60 -25.36
CA GLY A 15 -38.64 -7.93 -24.86
C GLY A 15 -37.71 -8.93 -24.19
N LEU A 16 -36.41 -8.86 -24.53
CA LEU A 16 -35.37 -9.74 -24.02
C LEU A 16 -35.48 -9.89 -22.49
N PRO A 17 -35.40 -11.13 -21.95
CA PRO A 17 -35.68 -11.38 -20.55
C PRO A 17 -34.70 -10.63 -19.65
N ARG A 18 -35.18 -10.12 -18.51
CA ARG A 18 -34.40 -9.25 -17.60
C ARG A 18 -33.08 -9.87 -17.13
N TRP A 19 -32.99 -11.21 -17.05
CA TRP A 19 -31.73 -11.90 -16.74
C TRP A 19 -30.70 -11.77 -17.87
N GLN A 20 -31.13 -11.65 -19.13
CA GLN A 20 -30.26 -11.48 -20.27
C GLN A 20 -29.64 -10.08 -20.31
N LEU A 21 -30.37 -9.03 -19.87
CA LEU A 21 -29.80 -7.70 -19.66
C LEU A 21 -28.74 -7.69 -18.54
N ALA A 22 -28.96 -8.42 -17.44
CA ALA A 22 -28.00 -8.52 -16.34
C ALA A 22 -26.67 -9.17 -16.78
N LEU A 23 -26.71 -10.20 -17.64
CA LEU A 23 -25.50 -10.80 -18.20
C LEU A 23 -24.78 -9.86 -19.17
N LEU A 24 -25.53 -9.07 -19.96
CA LEU A 24 -24.96 -8.15 -20.96
C LEU A 24 -24.22 -6.97 -20.32
N VAL A 25 -24.72 -6.45 -19.19
CA VAL A 25 -24.05 -5.38 -18.43
C VAL A 25 -23.00 -5.94 -17.46
N GLY A 26 -23.23 -7.13 -16.89
CA GLY A 26 -22.33 -7.76 -15.94
C GLY A 26 -21.05 -8.33 -16.56
N ALA A 27 -21.13 -8.92 -17.76
CA ALA A 27 -19.97 -9.51 -18.44
C ALA A 27 -18.80 -8.53 -18.68
N PRO A 28 -19.00 -7.29 -19.19
CA PRO A 28 -17.89 -6.36 -19.39
C PRO A 28 -17.30 -5.85 -18.07
N ILE A 29 -18.10 -5.69 -17.01
CA ILE A 29 -17.61 -5.24 -15.69
C ILE A 29 -16.76 -6.32 -15.05
N VAL A 30 -17.19 -7.59 -15.07
CA VAL A 30 -16.44 -8.71 -14.49
C VAL A 30 -15.13 -8.97 -15.23
N LEU A 31 -15.13 -8.88 -16.57
CA LEU A 31 -13.90 -8.97 -17.36
C LEU A 31 -12.96 -7.78 -17.12
N GLY A 32 -13.50 -6.56 -17.00
CA GLY A 32 -12.73 -5.36 -16.68
C GLY A 32 -12.07 -5.43 -15.31
N VAL A 33 -12.83 -5.79 -14.26
CA VAL A 33 -12.30 -5.98 -12.90
C VAL A 33 -11.27 -7.12 -12.86
N GLY A 34 -11.53 -8.22 -13.57
CA GLY A 34 -10.58 -9.32 -13.70
C GLY A 34 -9.26 -8.91 -14.37
N ALA A 35 -9.33 -8.14 -15.46
CA ALA A 35 -8.16 -7.60 -16.16
C ALA A 35 -7.38 -6.60 -15.30
N VAL A 36 -8.07 -5.69 -14.61
CA VAL A 36 -7.46 -4.74 -13.66
C VAL A 36 -6.81 -5.47 -12.49
N TYR A 37 -7.45 -6.51 -11.95
CA TYR A 37 -6.88 -7.33 -10.88
C TYR A 37 -5.62 -8.08 -11.35
N LEU A 38 -5.62 -8.64 -12.56
CA LEU A 38 -4.45 -9.31 -13.13
C LEU A 38 -3.31 -8.31 -13.43
N TRP A 39 -3.62 -7.10 -13.89
CA TRP A 39 -2.62 -6.04 -14.08
C TRP A 39 -2.07 -5.54 -12.74
N ASN A 40 -2.91 -5.34 -11.72
CA ASN A 40 -2.44 -4.91 -10.41
C ASN A 40 -1.62 -6.02 -9.69
N ARG A 41 -1.87 -7.29 -10.03
CA ARG A 41 -1.08 -8.43 -9.53
C ARG A 41 0.30 -8.54 -10.18
N SER A 42 0.53 -7.98 -11.36
CA SER A 42 1.86 -8.01 -11.98
C SER A 42 2.85 -7.05 -11.30
N LYS A 43 2.37 -6.03 -10.58
CA LYS A 43 3.21 -5.16 -9.73
C LYS A 43 3.59 -5.76 -8.37
N THR A 44 2.99 -6.87 -7.95
CA THR A 44 3.26 -7.45 -6.61
C THR A 44 4.38 -8.51 -6.60
N LYS A 45 5.14 -8.66 -7.69
CA LYS A 45 6.28 -9.60 -7.77
C LYS A 45 7.68 -9.00 -7.52
N ASP A 46 7.79 -7.75 -7.10
CA ASP A 46 9.05 -7.14 -6.63
C ASP A 46 9.05 -6.84 -5.11
N THR A 47 8.36 -7.66 -4.32
CA THR A 47 8.52 -7.71 -2.86
C THR A 47 8.62 -9.16 -2.38
N SER A 48 9.60 -9.90 -2.91
CA SER A 48 10.00 -11.16 -2.29
C SER A 48 10.84 -10.86 -1.06
N GLY A 49 10.34 -11.31 0.10
CA GLY A 49 10.84 -10.91 1.40
C GLY A 49 12.18 -11.51 1.78
N LYS A 50 12.90 -10.80 2.65
CA LYS A 50 13.81 -11.43 3.60
C LYS A 50 13.07 -11.63 4.91
N ARG A 51 12.52 -12.83 5.05
CA ARG A 51 11.91 -13.36 6.28
C ARG A 51 12.92 -13.30 7.42
N ASN A 52 12.40 -12.87 8.56
CA ASN A 52 13.01 -12.92 9.88
C ASN A 52 13.46 -14.36 10.19
N GLY A 53 14.75 -14.55 10.44
CA GLY A 53 15.36 -15.82 10.85
C GLY A 53 15.81 -15.72 12.30
N GLN A 54 14.97 -16.23 13.18
CA GLN A 54 15.24 -16.72 14.53
C GLN A 54 16.72 -17.03 14.79
N ARG A 55 17.33 -16.38 15.78
CA ARG A 55 18.43 -17.03 16.53
C ARG A 55 18.26 -16.73 18.02
N THR A 56 17.88 -17.80 18.69
CA THR A 56 17.88 -18.03 20.12
C THR A 56 19.19 -17.58 20.76
N THR A 57 19.09 -17.07 21.99
CA THR A 57 20.21 -16.99 22.92
C THR A 57 20.85 -18.38 23.06
N PRO A 58 22.19 -18.42 23.16
CA PRO A 58 22.75 -18.89 24.42
C PRO A 58 23.89 -18.00 24.90
N GLU A 59 23.95 -17.83 26.22
CA GLU A 59 25.18 -17.52 26.95
C GLU A 59 26.30 -18.48 26.54
N GLY A 60 27.53 -17.99 26.51
CA GLY A 60 28.70 -18.86 26.33
C GLY A 60 29.92 -18.12 25.82
N SER A 61 30.65 -17.52 26.77
CA SER A 61 32.08 -17.25 26.78
C SER A 61 32.91 -17.74 25.59
N ALA A 62 33.50 -16.80 24.84
CA ALA A 62 34.92 -16.79 24.45
C ALA A 62 35.19 -15.62 23.50
N SER A 63 35.99 -14.64 23.97
CA SER A 63 36.84 -13.85 23.06
C SER A 63 37.91 -14.77 22.45
N PRO A 64 38.39 -14.53 21.22
CA PRO A 64 39.42 -13.51 21.02
C PRO A 64 39.34 -12.71 19.69
N VAL A 65 39.68 -11.42 19.82
CA VAL A 65 40.46 -10.54 18.92
C VAL A 65 40.71 -11.04 17.49
N GLN A 66 40.17 -10.31 16.49
CA GLN A 66 40.89 -9.93 15.25
C GLN A 66 40.04 -9.01 14.33
N GLY A 67 40.59 -7.83 13.99
CA GLY A 67 40.30 -7.09 12.75
C GLY A 67 39.07 -6.17 12.74
N GLN A 68 39.21 -4.96 13.28
CA GLN A 68 38.15 -3.96 13.45
C GLN A 68 38.05 -2.92 12.32
N ASP A 69 38.32 -3.24 11.05
CA ASP A 69 38.43 -2.17 10.03
C ASP A 69 37.47 -2.32 8.82
N GLY A 70 36.65 -3.38 8.77
CA GLY A 70 35.90 -3.76 7.56
C GLY A 70 34.40 -3.43 7.52
N ALA A 71 33.76 -3.20 8.68
CA ALA A 71 32.29 -3.11 8.74
C ALA A 71 31.74 -1.74 8.31
N ALA A 72 32.47 -0.66 8.59
CA ALA A 72 32.03 0.71 8.27
C ALA A 72 32.02 1.01 6.76
N LYS A 73 32.97 0.46 5.98
CA LYS A 73 33.06 0.70 4.52
C LYS A 73 32.08 -0.12 3.68
N ARG A 74 31.51 -1.20 4.20
CA ARG A 74 30.62 -2.08 3.42
C ARG A 74 29.18 -1.54 3.36
N ALA A 75 28.72 -0.88 4.42
CA ALA A 75 27.43 -0.19 4.44
C ALA A 75 27.43 1.09 3.57
N THR A 76 28.59 1.72 3.37
CA THR A 76 28.73 2.92 2.51
C THR A 76 28.68 2.57 1.02
N ARG A 77 29.24 1.42 0.61
CA ARG A 77 29.31 1.02 -0.81
C ARG A 77 27.97 0.59 -1.40
N GLU A 78 27.05 0.06 -0.61
CA GLU A 78 25.68 -0.26 -1.07
C GLU A 78 24.81 0.98 -1.21
N GLN A 79 25.20 2.10 -0.59
CA GLN A 79 24.49 3.35 -0.75
C GLN A 79 24.82 3.98 -2.11
N GLU A 80 26.07 3.92 -2.56
CA GLU A 80 26.56 4.64 -3.75
C GLU A 80 25.95 4.19 -5.09
N ASP A 81 25.35 3.00 -5.19
CA ASP A 81 24.71 2.48 -6.42
C ASP A 81 23.16 2.44 -6.34
N MET A 82 22.57 2.83 -5.21
CA MET A 82 21.12 2.98 -5.11
C MET A 82 20.70 4.35 -5.64
N SER A 83 19.87 4.32 -6.70
CA SER A 83 19.20 5.50 -7.25
C SER A 83 18.60 6.35 -6.11
N PRO A 84 18.70 7.69 -6.15
CA PRO A 84 18.09 8.57 -5.14
C PRO A 84 16.62 8.24 -4.87
N LEU A 85 15.92 7.76 -5.89
CA LEU A 85 14.54 7.28 -5.81
C LEU A 85 14.38 6.04 -4.92
N ASP A 86 15.31 5.09 -4.98
CA ASP A 86 15.28 3.88 -4.15
C ASP A 86 15.49 4.22 -2.66
N ARG A 87 16.44 5.13 -2.39
CA ARG A 87 16.65 5.68 -1.03
C ARG A 87 15.39 6.39 -0.52
N ALA A 88 14.72 7.17 -1.38
CA ALA A 88 13.45 7.84 -1.05
C ALA A 88 12.32 6.82 -0.78
N GLN A 89 12.22 5.74 -1.57
CA GLN A 89 11.27 4.66 -1.32
C GLN A 89 11.56 3.93 0.00
N GLY A 90 12.84 3.72 0.33
CA GLY A 90 13.27 3.20 1.63
C GLY A 90 12.78 4.07 2.79
N ALA A 91 12.97 5.38 2.70
CA ALA A 91 12.49 6.35 3.69
C ALA A 91 10.96 6.34 3.81
N LYS A 92 10.23 6.29 2.69
CA LYS A 92 8.76 6.11 2.69
C LYS A 92 8.34 4.83 3.39
N ASN A 93 8.98 3.70 3.07
CA ASN A 93 8.66 2.42 3.68
C ASN A 93 8.92 2.42 5.20
N LYS A 94 9.96 3.13 5.65
CA LYS A 94 10.23 3.37 7.07
C LYS A 94 9.12 4.22 7.71
N GLY A 95 8.70 5.31 7.05
CA GLY A 95 7.57 6.14 7.47
C GLY A 95 6.27 5.34 7.61
N ASN A 96 5.96 4.47 6.66
CA ASN A 96 4.78 3.59 6.71
C ASN A 96 4.81 2.65 7.93
N LYS A 97 5.99 2.19 8.37
CA LYS A 97 6.12 1.37 9.59
C LYS A 97 5.79 2.19 10.84
N TYR A 98 6.29 3.41 10.93
CA TYR A 98 5.99 4.31 12.05
C TYR A 98 4.52 4.74 12.07
N PHE A 99 3.94 5.01 10.89
CA PHE A 99 2.54 5.35 10.74
C PHE A 99 1.63 4.22 11.26
N LYS A 100 1.91 2.97 10.88
CA LYS A 100 1.18 1.80 11.39
C LYS A 100 1.39 1.56 12.89
N ALA A 101 2.50 2.03 13.45
CA ALA A 101 2.79 1.94 14.87
C ALA A 101 2.18 3.12 15.69
N GLY A 102 1.39 4.00 15.07
CA GLY A 102 0.84 5.20 15.71
C GLY A 102 1.86 6.29 15.99
N LYS A 103 3.11 6.13 15.56
CA LYS A 103 4.19 7.11 15.77
C LYS A 103 4.20 8.13 14.63
N TYR A 104 3.17 8.96 14.55
CA TYR A 104 2.95 9.86 13.41
C TYR A 104 4.04 10.93 13.26
N GLU A 105 4.61 11.43 14.36
CA GLU A 105 5.72 12.38 14.30
C GLU A 105 6.95 11.80 13.59
N GLN A 106 7.34 10.57 13.94
CA GLN A 106 8.46 9.87 13.31
C GLN A 106 8.15 9.52 11.84
N ALA A 107 6.88 9.22 11.53
CA ALA A 107 6.44 8.99 10.16
C ALA A 107 6.59 10.25 9.29
N ILE A 108 6.19 11.43 9.81
CA ILE A 108 6.33 12.73 9.14
C ILE A 108 7.79 13.03 8.80
N GLN A 109 8.71 12.79 9.76
CA GLN A 109 10.14 12.99 9.53
C GLN A 109 10.64 12.07 8.40
N CYS A 110 10.29 10.79 8.43
CA CYS A 110 10.68 9.84 7.39
C CYS A 110 10.11 10.19 6.00
N TYR A 111 8.86 10.66 5.92
CA TYR A 111 8.30 11.12 4.63
C TYR A 111 8.95 12.42 4.15
N THR A 112 9.39 13.29 5.06
CA THR A 112 10.12 14.51 4.70
C THR A 112 11.52 14.18 4.18
N GLU A 113 12.21 13.20 4.78
CA GLU A 113 13.45 12.65 4.22
C GLU A 113 13.22 12.07 2.82
N ALA A 114 12.14 11.32 2.60
CA ALA A 114 11.79 10.78 1.29
C ALA A 114 11.58 11.89 0.23
N ILE A 115 10.92 12.99 0.60
CA ILE A 115 10.71 14.16 -0.27
C ILE A 115 12.05 14.80 -0.65
N ASN A 116 12.96 14.96 0.30
CA ASN A 116 14.27 15.58 0.07
C ASN A 116 15.21 14.73 -0.80
N LEU A 117 15.06 13.40 -0.74
CA LEU A 117 15.84 12.45 -1.53
C LEU A 117 15.25 12.24 -2.94
N CYS A 118 13.98 12.57 -3.13
CA CYS A 118 13.29 12.38 -4.40
C CYS A 118 13.71 13.45 -5.43
N PRO A 119 14.13 13.07 -6.65
CA PRO A 119 14.36 14.04 -7.71
C PRO A 119 13.04 14.73 -8.10
N PRO A 120 13.05 16.04 -8.39
CA PRO A 120 11.84 16.78 -8.76
C PRO A 120 11.20 16.32 -10.07
N ASP A 121 11.94 15.64 -10.95
CA ASP A 121 11.42 15.03 -12.17
C ASP A 121 10.44 13.88 -11.89
N ASN A 122 10.60 13.17 -10.75
CA ASN A 122 9.73 12.04 -10.39
C ASN A 122 8.50 12.52 -9.62
N LYS A 123 7.64 13.27 -10.32
CA LYS A 123 6.41 13.86 -9.77
C LYS A 123 5.45 12.82 -9.16
N THR A 124 5.40 11.62 -9.73
CA THR A 124 4.53 10.52 -9.25
C THR A 124 4.91 10.09 -7.82
N ASP A 125 6.18 9.77 -7.59
CA ASP A 125 6.66 9.36 -6.26
C ASP A 125 6.61 10.53 -5.28
N LEU A 126 6.99 11.72 -5.72
CA LEU A 126 6.94 12.93 -4.92
C LEU A 126 5.52 13.22 -4.40
N SER A 127 4.50 13.15 -5.28
CA SER A 127 3.10 13.32 -4.89
C SER A 127 2.64 12.30 -3.85
N THR A 128 3.06 11.03 -3.99
CA THR A 128 2.77 9.96 -3.03
C THR A 128 3.37 10.27 -1.66
N PHE A 129 4.60 10.79 -1.60
CA PHE A 129 5.24 11.16 -0.34
C PHE A 129 4.52 12.32 0.36
N TYR A 130 4.09 13.34 -0.40
CA TYR A 130 3.29 14.43 0.15
C TYR A 130 1.94 13.94 0.70
N GLN A 131 1.24 13.05 -0.01
CA GLN A 131 -0.03 12.47 0.45
C GLN A 131 0.16 11.69 1.75
N ASN A 132 1.18 10.82 1.83
CA ASN A 132 1.44 10.04 3.04
C ASN A 132 1.83 10.93 4.23
N ARG A 133 2.56 12.04 3.98
CA ARG A 133 2.88 13.03 5.00
C ARG A 133 1.64 13.78 5.48
N ALA A 134 0.75 14.17 4.58
CA ALA A 134 -0.52 14.82 4.93
C ALA A 134 -1.38 13.91 5.80
N ALA A 135 -1.54 12.64 5.41
CA ALA A 135 -2.25 11.65 6.21
C ALA A 135 -1.65 11.49 7.62
N ALA A 136 -0.33 11.54 7.75
CA ALA A 136 0.32 11.49 9.07
C ALA A 136 0.03 12.73 9.93
N PHE A 137 -0.05 13.92 9.34
CA PHE A 137 -0.49 15.11 10.06
C PHE A 137 -1.95 15.00 10.51
N GLU A 138 -2.84 14.54 9.62
CA GLU A 138 -4.26 14.35 9.96
C GLU A 138 -4.44 13.41 11.16
N GLN A 139 -3.73 12.27 11.17
CA GLN A 139 -3.80 11.33 12.29
C GLN A 139 -3.14 11.87 13.56
N GLN A 140 -2.03 12.59 13.45
CA GLN A 140 -1.39 13.23 14.61
C GLN A 140 -2.33 14.25 15.27
N VAL A 141 -3.07 14.99 14.46
CA VAL A 141 -4.04 15.98 14.93
C VAL A 141 -5.25 15.27 15.55
N GLY A 142 -5.76 14.21 14.91
CA GLY A 142 -6.83 13.37 15.46
C GLY A 142 -6.51 12.80 16.84
N ASP A 143 -5.36 12.16 17.00
CA ASP A 143 -4.90 11.59 18.28
C ASP A 143 -4.85 12.64 19.40
N LYS A 144 -4.35 13.83 19.09
CA LYS A 144 -4.25 14.92 20.07
C LYS A 144 -5.63 15.36 20.56
N TYR A 145 -6.65 15.36 19.70
CA TYR A 145 -8.00 15.76 20.09
C TYR A 145 -8.82 14.62 20.69
N THR A 146 -8.54 13.36 20.35
CA THR A 146 -9.18 12.19 20.96
C THR A 146 -8.75 11.98 22.41
N THR A 147 -7.55 12.40 22.79
CA THR A 147 -7.00 12.17 24.15
C THR A 147 -7.50 13.18 25.21
N ILE A 148 -8.27 14.22 24.83
CA ILE A 148 -8.66 15.32 25.74
C ILE A 148 -10.09 15.13 26.32
N PHE A 149 -10.64 13.91 26.30
CA PHE A 149 -11.93 13.55 26.91
C PHE A 149 -11.77 12.34 27.83
#